data_AF-A0A6I3DGX6-F1
#
_entry.id   AF-A0A6I3DGX6-F1
#
_cell.length_a   1.000
_cell.length_b   1.000
_cell.length_c   1.000
_cell.angle_alpha   90.00
_cell.angle_beta   90.00
_cell.angle_gamma   90.00
#
_symmetry.space_group_name_H-M   'P 1'
#
loop_
_entity.id
_entity.type
_entity.pdbx_description
1 polymer ?
#
loop_
_entity_poly.entity_id
_entity_poly.type
_entity_poly.pdbx_seq_one_letter_code
_entity_poly.pdbx_strand_id
1 'polypeptide(L)'
;MTAATQNLSGVDTSPHPIHVSYASLGLGALGLLASGIGRLLFWSSGFEVRTSWALVVLGPILMAIAITLHIEHLGKRIGRAPVVLGIIGLVIWSLTSLPFLIDPKLYSLQDHADWLRINWAGFAAARVLFSLSFFLVLARKESLLEHGEMDA
;
A
#
# COMPACT_ATOMS: atom_id res chain seq x y z
N MET A 1 24.06 -26.95 51.36
CA MET A 1 24.80 -26.33 50.25
C MET A 1 23.79 -25.65 49.34
N THR A 2 24.10 -24.42 49.02
CA THR A 2 23.25 -23.34 48.52
C THR A 2 23.07 -23.39 47.00
N ALA A 3 21.85 -23.09 46.56
CA ALA A 3 21.44 -22.42 45.32
C ALA A 3 22.29 -22.57 44.04
N ALA A 4 21.65 -23.08 42.99
CA ALA A 4 21.87 -22.61 41.63
C ALA A 4 20.50 -22.38 40.96
N THR A 5 19.81 -21.34 41.43
CA THR A 5 18.72 -20.69 40.69
C THR A 5 19.38 -20.01 39.49
N GLN A 6 19.50 -20.74 38.38
CA GLN A 6 20.06 -20.20 37.16
C GLN A 6 19.05 -19.21 36.58
N ASN A 7 19.34 -17.92 36.76
CA ASN A 7 18.61 -16.78 36.23
C ASN A 7 18.33 -16.97 34.73
N LEU A 8 17.08 -17.28 34.38
CA LEU A 8 16.51 -17.13 33.04
C LEU A 8 16.20 -15.64 32.75
N SER A 9 17.13 -14.73 33.06
CA SER A 9 16.96 -13.28 32.86
C SER A 9 17.33 -12.83 31.44
N GLY A 10 17.33 -13.75 30.47
CA GLY A 10 17.76 -13.50 29.09
C GLY A 10 16.63 -13.47 28.06
N VAL A 11 15.39 -13.77 28.46
CA VAL A 11 14.25 -13.51 27.57
C VAL A 11 13.93 -12.02 27.72
N ASP A 12 14.51 -11.22 26.83
CA ASP A 12 14.15 -9.83 26.67
C ASP A 12 12.72 -9.77 26.13
N THR A 13 11.74 -9.97 27.02
CA THR A 13 10.29 -9.86 26.75
C THR A 13 9.86 -8.41 26.57
N SER A 14 10.80 -7.47 26.51
CA SER A 14 10.54 -6.08 26.21
C SER A 14 9.79 -6.02 24.88
N PRO A 15 8.49 -5.67 24.86
CA PRO A 15 7.80 -5.47 23.60
C PRO A 15 8.52 -4.30 22.94
N HIS A 16 9.36 -4.57 21.93
CA HIS A 16 10.04 -3.52 21.17
C HIS A 16 8.95 -2.51 20.79
N PRO A 17 8.98 -1.29 21.36
CA PRO A 17 7.87 -0.37 21.21
C PRO A 17 7.71 -0.13 19.72
N ILE A 18 6.53 -0.49 19.20
CA ILE A 18 6.21 -0.25 17.80
C ILE A 18 6.06 1.26 17.70
N HIS A 19 7.16 1.95 17.38
CA HIS A 19 7.15 3.37 17.07
C HIS A 19 6.47 3.53 15.70
N VAL A 20 5.14 3.49 15.73
CA VAL A 20 4.33 3.82 14.57
C VAL A 20 4.25 5.34 14.51
N SER A 21 4.65 5.93 13.38
CA SER A 21 4.39 7.35 13.19
C SER A 21 2.91 7.52 12.87
N TYR A 22 2.14 8.03 13.85
CA TYR A 22 0.74 8.38 13.66
C TYR A 22 0.53 9.32 12.47
N ALA A 23 1.52 10.14 12.13
CA ALA A 23 1.48 11.00 10.94
C ALA A 23 1.51 10.19 9.64
N SER A 24 2.33 9.14 9.54
CA SER A 24 2.37 8.26 8.35
C SER A 24 1.08 7.47 8.18
N LEU A 25 0.53 6.94 9.29
CA LEU A 25 -0.77 6.27 9.30
C LEU A 25 -1.89 7.23 8.89
N GLY A 26 -1.90 8.45 9.46
CA GLY A 26 -2.85 9.49 9.10
C GLY A 26 -2.78 9.84 7.62
N LEU A 27 -1.57 10.02 7.07
CA LEU A 27 -1.36 10.29 5.65
C LEU A 27 -1.85 9.14 4.76
N GLY A 28 -1.55 7.90 5.14
CA GLY A 28 -2.04 6.71 4.43
C GLY A 28 -3.56 6.58 4.48
N ALA A 29 -4.17 6.84 5.64
CA ALA A 29 -5.63 6.83 5.81
C ALA A 29 -6.31 7.94 5.00
N LEU A 30 -5.75 9.15 5.01
CA LEU A 30 -6.23 10.26 4.18
C LEU A 30 -6.12 9.94 2.69
N GLY A 31 -5.01 9.31 2.26
CA GLY A 31 -4.84 8.86 0.88
C GLY A 31 -5.88 7.80 0.48
N LEU A 32 -6.15 6.82 1.35
CA LEU A 32 -7.16 5.79 1.12
C LEU A 32 -8.57 6.41 1.06
N LEU A 33 -8.91 7.31 1.99
CA LEU A 33 -10.19 8.02 2.00
C LEU A 33 -10.37 8.87 0.75
N ALA A 34 -9.35 9.64 0.37
CA ALA A 34 -9.37 10.43 -0.85
C ALA A 34 -9.65 9.53 -2.06
N SER A 35 -8.92 8.43 -2.21
CA SER A 35 -9.13 7.48 -3.30
C SER A 35 -10.54 6.87 -3.31
N GLY A 36 -11.05 6.50 -2.13
CA GLY A 36 -12.40 5.97 -1.95
C GLY A 36 -13.49 6.99 -2.33
N ILE A 37 -13.40 8.21 -1.79
CA ILE A 37 -14.33 9.31 -2.10
C ILE A 37 -14.26 9.67 -3.58
N GLY A 38 -13.06 9.74 -4.16
CA GLY A 38 -12.86 9.97 -5.58
C GLY A 38 -13.60 8.95 -6.44
N ARG A 39 -13.52 7.66 -6.10
CA ARG A 39 -14.28 6.62 -6.80
C ARG A 39 -15.78 6.73 -6.60
N LEU A 40 -16.24 7.02 -5.38
CA LEU A 40 -17.67 7.21 -5.13
C LEU A 40 -18.22 8.37 -5.96
N LEU A 41 -17.51 9.50 -6.00
CA LEU A 41 -17.87 10.66 -6.82
C LEU A 41 -17.86 10.33 -8.32
N PHE A 42 -16.87 9.57 -8.77
CA PHE A 42 -16.79 9.09 -10.15
C PHE A 42 -18.05 8.29 -10.54
N TRP A 43 -18.55 7.42 -9.67
CA TRP A 43 -19.76 6.63 -9.93
C TRP A 43 -21.07 7.39 -9.71
N SER A 44 -21.09 8.38 -8.81
CA SER A 44 -22.32 9.13 -8.48
C SER A 44 -22.60 10.30 -9.42
N SER A 45 -21.54 11.00 -9.85
CA SER A 45 -21.65 12.32 -10.51
C SER A 45 -21.19 12.31 -11.97
N GLY A 46 -20.76 11.15 -12.46
CA GLY A 46 -20.25 10.96 -13.82
C GLY A 46 -18.73 11.06 -13.92
N PHE A 47 -18.19 10.49 -14.98
CA PHE A 47 -16.76 10.36 -15.23
C PHE A 47 -16.07 11.66 -15.66
N GLU A 48 -16.83 12.72 -15.97
CA GLU A 48 -16.30 14.01 -16.41
C GLU A 48 -15.85 14.92 -15.26
N VAL A 49 -16.09 14.52 -14.01
CA VAL A 49 -15.83 15.34 -12.84
C VAL A 49 -14.34 15.34 -12.49
N ARG A 50 -13.63 16.44 -12.78
CA ARG A 50 -12.18 16.55 -12.51
C ARG A 50 -11.80 16.32 -11.05
N THR A 51 -12.65 16.71 -10.10
CA THR A 51 -12.40 16.51 -8.67
C THR A 51 -12.40 15.04 -8.27
N SER A 52 -13.17 14.18 -8.95
CA SER A 52 -13.15 12.74 -8.72
C SER A 52 -11.80 12.15 -9.14
N TRP A 53 -11.31 12.54 -10.32
CA TRP A 53 -10.00 12.14 -10.81
C TRP A 53 -8.84 12.68 -9.97
N ALA A 54 -8.94 13.91 -9.46
CA ALA A 54 -7.94 14.48 -8.57
C ALA A 54 -7.76 13.62 -7.33
N LEU A 55 -8.87 13.20 -6.73
CA LEU A 55 -8.88 12.32 -5.57
C LEU A 55 -8.38 10.89 -5.88
N VAL A 56 -8.73 10.35 -7.05
CA VAL A 56 -8.25 9.03 -7.53
C VAL A 56 -6.74 9.03 -7.82
N VAL A 57 -6.16 10.17 -8.23
CA VAL A 57 -4.72 10.31 -8.48
C VAL A 57 -3.95 10.62 -7.19
N LEU A 58 -4.42 11.59 -6.40
CA LEU A 58 -3.74 12.04 -5.19
C LEU A 58 -3.81 11.01 -4.07
N GLY A 59 -4.92 10.28 -3.95
CA GLY A 59 -5.11 9.27 -2.90
C GLY A 59 -3.98 8.22 -2.88
N PRO A 60 -3.73 7.50 -3.98
CA PRO A 60 -2.64 6.53 -4.03
C PRO A 60 -1.25 7.15 -3.92
N ILE A 61 -1.03 8.40 -4.37
CA ILE A 61 0.23 9.12 -4.16
C ILE A 61 0.48 9.35 -2.67
N LEU A 62 -0.54 9.83 -1.93
CA LEU A 62 -0.43 10.03 -0.48
C LEU A 62 -0.16 8.72 0.25
N MET A 63 -0.80 7.63 -0.17
CA MET A 63 -0.50 6.28 0.35
C MET A 63 0.95 5.87 0.03
N ALA A 64 1.44 6.13 -1.17
CA ALA A 64 2.80 5.76 -1.58
C ALA A 64 3.85 6.54 -0.77
N ILE A 65 3.62 7.83 -0.55
CA ILE A 65 4.46 8.67 0.31
C ILE A 65 4.43 8.15 1.75
N ALA A 66 3.25 7.85 2.29
CA ALA A 66 3.12 7.30 3.64
C ALA A 66 3.90 6.00 3.84
N ILE A 67 3.83 5.08 2.88
CA ILE A 67 4.58 3.82 2.92
C ILE A 67 6.09 4.07 2.76
N THR A 68 6.47 5.01 1.89
CA THR A 68 7.88 5.35 1.64
C THR A 68 8.55 5.95 2.88
N LEU A 69 7.86 6.82 3.62
CA LEU A 69 8.36 7.38 4.89
C LEU A 69 8.71 6.31 5.93
N HIS A 70 8.10 5.13 5.83
CA HIS A 70 8.29 3.99 6.74
C HIS A 70 8.94 2.78 6.06
N ILE A 71 9.53 2.96 4.87
CA ILE A 71 10.04 1.86 4.05
C ILE A 71 11.12 1.04 4.77
N GLU A 72 11.98 1.68 5.56
CA GLU A 72 13.02 0.98 6.31
C GLU A 72 12.43 0.11 7.42
N HIS A 73 11.46 0.65 8.16
CA HIS A 73 10.79 -0.06 9.25
C HIS A 73 9.95 -1.22 8.72
N LEU A 74 9.13 -0.96 7.70
CA LEU A 74 8.33 -1.98 7.02
C LEU A 74 9.22 -3.02 6.36
N GLY A 75 10.31 -2.60 5.71
CA GLY A 75 11.26 -3.49 5.06
C GLY A 75 11.93 -4.47 6.03
N LYS A 76 12.23 -4.05 7.26
CA LYS A 76 12.78 -4.92 8.32
C LYS A 76 11.75 -5.94 8.81
N ARG A 77 10.50 -5.53 9.02
CA ARG A 77 9.43 -6.39 9.56
C ARG A 77 8.84 -7.33 8.51
N ILE A 78 8.35 -6.78 7.41
CA ILE A 78 7.58 -7.52 6.38
C ILE A 78 8.36 -7.73 5.08
N GLY A 79 9.60 -7.25 4.99
CA GLY A 79 10.46 -7.43 3.83
C GLY A 79 10.40 -6.27 2.84
N ARG A 80 11.54 -5.95 2.23
CA ARG A 80 11.64 -4.83 1.28
C ARG A 80 10.86 -5.10 -0.01
N ALA A 81 10.91 -6.32 -0.53
CA ALA A 81 10.25 -6.70 -1.78
C ALA A 81 8.73 -6.41 -1.78
N PRO A 82 7.91 -6.89 -0.81
CA PRO A 82 6.49 -6.59 -0.81
C PRO A 82 6.20 -5.09 -0.66
N VAL A 83 6.99 -4.36 0.14
CA VAL A 83 6.80 -2.92 0.33
C VAL A 83 7.03 -2.15 -0.98
N VAL A 84 8.12 -2.46 -1.68
CA VAL A 84 8.44 -1.84 -2.97
C VAL A 84 7.37 -2.16 -4.02
N LEU A 85 6.90 -3.41 -4.10
CA LEU A 85 5.82 -3.79 -5.01
C LEU A 85 4.52 -3.00 -4.73
N GLY A 86 4.18 -2.81 -3.44
CA GLY A 86 3.02 -2.01 -3.04
C GLY A 86 3.14 -0.54 -3.46
N ILE A 87 4.32 0.07 -3.30
CA ILE A 87 4.59 1.43 -3.75
C ILE A 87 4.46 1.53 -5.27
N ILE A 88 5.06 0.61 -6.03
CA ILE A 88 4.98 0.60 -7.49
C ILE A 88 3.52 0.45 -7.94
N GLY A 89 2.73 -0.43 -7.29
CA GLY A 89 1.31 -0.58 -7.59
C GLY A 89 0.51 0.72 -7.41
N LEU A 90 0.75 1.46 -6.32
CA LEU A 90 0.14 2.77 -6.08
C LEU A 90 0.54 3.79 -7.15
N VAL A 91 1.82 3.84 -7.51
CA VAL A 91 2.33 4.76 -8.53
C VAL A 91 1.73 4.47 -9.91
N ILE A 92 1.68 3.20 -10.32
CA ILE A 92 1.06 2.79 -11.59
C ILE A 92 -0.42 3.19 -11.62
N TRP A 93 -1.15 2.97 -10.52
CA TRP A 93 -2.54 3.42 -10.44
C TRP A 93 -2.63 4.93 -10.66
N SER A 94 -1.88 5.75 -9.92
CA SER A 94 -1.94 7.22 -10.11
C SER A 94 -1.53 7.67 -11.52
N LEU A 95 -0.46 7.10 -12.09
CA LEU A 95 0.03 7.47 -13.42
C LEU A 95 -0.99 7.13 -14.51
N THR A 96 -1.62 5.97 -14.42
CA THR A 96 -2.62 5.54 -15.42
C THR A 96 -3.93 6.30 -15.29
N SER A 97 -4.19 6.95 -14.15
CA SER A 97 -5.34 7.84 -13.95
C SER A 97 -5.04 9.32 -14.23
N LEU A 98 -3.77 9.70 -14.36
CA LEU A 98 -3.34 11.09 -14.54
C LEU A 98 -3.94 11.78 -15.78
N PRO A 99 -4.03 11.13 -16.97
CA PRO A 99 -4.59 11.78 -18.15
C PRO A 99 -6.04 12.26 -17.96
N PHE A 100 -6.86 11.51 -17.21
CA PHE A 100 -8.26 11.86 -16.95
C PHE A 100 -8.44 12.99 -15.94
N LEU A 101 -7.42 13.28 -15.12
CA LEU A 101 -7.39 14.49 -14.31
C LEU A 101 -7.20 15.73 -15.20
N ILE A 102 -6.32 15.62 -16.19
CA ILE A 102 -6.03 16.71 -17.13
C ILE A 102 -7.23 16.93 -18.04
N ASP A 103 -7.70 15.87 -18.71
CA ASP A 103 -8.86 15.88 -19.58
C ASP A 103 -9.77 14.66 -19.30
N PRO A 104 -10.85 14.84 -18.52
CA PRO A 104 -11.79 13.77 -18.20
C PRO A 104 -12.49 13.15 -19.41
N LYS A 105 -12.59 13.88 -20.53
CA LYS A 105 -13.26 13.38 -21.75
C LYS A 105 -12.54 12.19 -22.37
N LEU A 106 -11.24 12.03 -22.06
CA LEU A 106 -10.47 10.86 -22.44
C LEU A 106 -11.06 9.56 -21.88
N TYR A 107 -11.89 9.63 -20.84
CA TYR A 107 -12.64 8.50 -20.32
C TYR A 107 -13.92 8.24 -21.15
N SER A 108 -13.77 8.05 -22.46
CA SER A 108 -14.87 7.75 -23.40
C SER A 108 -14.57 6.47 -24.18
N LEU A 109 -15.51 5.53 -24.17
CA LEU A 109 -15.45 4.30 -24.99
C LEU A 109 -15.57 4.58 -26.48
N GLN A 110 -16.28 5.64 -26.86
CA GLN A 110 -16.59 5.95 -28.27
C GLN A 110 -15.43 6.68 -28.95
N ASP A 111 -14.81 7.63 -28.26
CA ASP A 111 -13.82 8.53 -28.89
C ASP A 111 -12.37 8.17 -28.49
N HIS A 112 -12.18 7.49 -27.36
CA HIS A 112 -10.87 7.34 -26.70
C HIS A 112 -10.64 5.93 -26.12
N ALA A 113 -11.06 4.90 -26.85
CA ALA A 113 -10.96 3.50 -26.42
C ALA A 113 -9.54 3.07 -25.99
N ASP A 114 -8.50 3.60 -26.63
CA ASP A 114 -7.10 3.25 -26.30
C ASP A 114 -6.67 3.80 -24.94
N TRP A 115 -7.08 5.02 -24.58
CA TRP A 115 -6.83 5.57 -23.25
C TRP A 115 -7.50 4.75 -22.17
N LEU A 116 -8.73 4.31 -22.44
CA LEU A 116 -9.47 3.46 -21.53
C LEU A 116 -8.78 2.10 -21.36
N ARG A 117 -8.30 1.47 -22.45
CA ARG A 117 -7.53 0.23 -22.39
C ARG A 117 -6.25 0.38 -21.57
N ILE A 118 -5.50 1.46 -21.78
CA ILE A 118 -4.28 1.76 -21.00
C ILE A 118 -4.62 1.91 -19.52
N ASN A 119 -5.70 2.62 -19.19
CA ASN A 119 -6.16 2.77 -17.82
C ASN A 119 -6.52 1.43 -17.17
N TRP A 120 -7.33 0.60 -17.83
CA TRP A 120 -7.71 -0.71 -17.30
C TRP A 120 -6.53 -1.66 -17.18
N ALA A 121 -5.61 -1.65 -18.15
CA ALA A 121 -4.38 -2.46 -18.10
C ALA A 121 -3.48 -2.04 -16.93
N GLY A 122 -3.26 -0.73 -16.76
CA GLY A 122 -2.53 -0.19 -15.62
C GLY A 122 -3.19 -0.51 -14.28
N PHE A 123 -4.52 -0.44 -14.24
CA PHE A 123 -5.28 -0.75 -13.04
C PHE A 123 -5.28 -2.24 -12.71
N ALA A 124 -5.26 -3.12 -13.72
CA ALA A 124 -5.03 -4.55 -13.55
C ALA A 124 -3.61 -4.84 -13.05
N ALA A 125 -2.58 -4.22 -13.65
CA ALA A 125 -1.20 -4.36 -13.23
C ALA A 125 -1.00 -3.93 -11.77
N ALA A 126 -1.57 -2.79 -11.37
CA ALA A 126 -1.55 -2.33 -9.98
C ALA A 126 -2.13 -3.37 -9.01
N ARG A 127 -3.27 -3.99 -9.35
CA ARG A 127 -3.87 -5.05 -8.51
C ARG A 127 -3.01 -6.30 -8.43
N VAL A 128 -2.42 -6.75 -9.53
CA VAL A 128 -1.49 -7.88 -9.53
C VAL A 128 -0.32 -7.61 -8.60
N LEU A 129 0.25 -6.40 -8.65
CA LEU A 129 1.34 -6.00 -7.75
C LEU A 129 0.90 -5.95 -6.28
N PHE A 130 -0.30 -5.47 -5.98
CA PHE A 130 -0.84 -5.53 -4.62
C PHE A 130 -1.03 -6.97 -4.14
N SER A 131 -1.66 -7.82 -4.95
CA SER A 131 -1.86 -9.23 -4.61
C SER A 131 -0.52 -9.93 -4.36
N LEU A 132 0.48 -9.69 -5.20
CA LEU A 132 1.83 -10.23 -5.02
C LEU A 132 2.51 -9.66 -3.77
N SER A 133 2.36 -8.36 -3.51
CA SER A 133 2.85 -7.72 -2.29
C SER A 133 2.26 -8.39 -1.04
N PHE A 134 0.93 -8.54 -0.97
CA PHE A 134 0.28 -9.22 0.16
C PHE A 134 0.72 -10.67 0.29
N PHE A 135 0.79 -11.41 -0.81
CA PHE A 135 1.27 -12.79 -0.82
C PHE A 135 2.69 -12.91 -0.22
N LEU A 136 3.62 -12.05 -0.63
CA LEU A 136 4.98 -12.05 -0.11
C LEU A 136 5.06 -11.64 1.37
N VAL A 137 4.18 -10.73 1.83
CA VAL A 137 4.07 -10.42 3.27
C VAL A 137 3.63 -11.66 4.05
N LEU A 138 2.63 -12.39 3.55
CA LEU A 138 2.13 -13.60 4.19
C LEU A 138 3.19 -14.71 4.20
N ALA A 139 3.81 -14.99 3.06
CA ALA A 139 4.87 -16.00 2.95
C ALA A 139 6.07 -15.69 3.87
N ARG A 140 6.46 -14.42 4.01
CA ARG A 140 7.51 -14.03 4.95
C ARG A 140 7.07 -14.24 6.40
N LYS A 141 5.82 -13.89 6.74
CA LYS A 141 5.30 -14.08 8.10
C LYS A 141 5.25 -15.56 8.47
N GLU A 142 4.81 -16.41 7.56
CA GLU A 142 4.79 -17.87 7.73
C GLU A 142 6.20 -18.42 7.96
N SER A 143 7.16 -18.05 7.11
CA SER A 143 8.57 -18.44 7.28
C SER A 143 9.15 -17.99 8.64
N LEU A 144 8.82 -16.79 9.11
CA LEU A 144 9.28 -16.32 10.43
C LEU A 144 8.65 -17.09 11.60
N LEU A 145 7.42 -17.60 11.45
CA LEU A 145 6.78 -18.44 12.46
C LEU A 145 7.42 -19.84 12.49
N GLU A 146 7.59 -20.47 11.32
CA GLU A 146 8.21 -21.80 11.22
C GLU A 146 9.64 -21.82 11.78
N HIS A 147 10.44 -20.79 11.51
CA HIS A 147 11.82 -20.72 12.01
C HIS A 147 11.88 -20.22 13.46
N GLY A 148 10.92 -19.41 13.91
CA GLY A 148 10.82 -18.97 15.30
C GLY A 148 10.36 -20.06 16.26
N GLU A 149 9.62 -21.07 15.77
CA GLU A 149 9.20 -22.25 16.55
C GLU A 149 10.28 -23.34 16.62
N MET A 150 11.28 -23.34 15.73
CA MET A 150 12.39 -24.32 15.76
C MET A 150 13.54 -23.92 16.71
N ASP A 151 13.59 -22.66 17.14
CA ASP A 151 14.64 -22.12 18.02
C ASP A 151 14.18 -22.02 19.50
N ALA A 152 13.02 -22.57 19.86
CA ALA A 152 12.45 -22.59 21.22
C ALA A 152 12.34 -24.02 21.78
#